data_AF-A0A1G3EKL8-F1
#
_entry.id   AF-A0A1G3EKL8-F1
#
_cell.length_a   1.000
_cell.length_b   1.000
_cell.length_c   1.000
_cell.angle_alpha   90.00
_cell.angle_beta   90.00
_cell.angle_gamma   90.00
#
_symmetry.space_group_name_H-M   'P 1'
#
loop_
_entity.id
_entity.type
_entity.pdbx_description
1 polymer ?
#
loop_
_entity_poly.entity_id
_entity_poly.type
_entity_poly.pdbx_seq_one_letter_code
_entity_poly.pdbx_strand_id
1 'polypeptide(L)'
;MVGVLVFAVAALWFGNSGERWFPLLDGANLLFHEFGHPFFGLFSAPLMVYGGTLAQLIFPVATAVSFYRTGAIASFAICVIWGLQNCFNIARYMADARVQLLPLVGGGEHDWTEILSRWGWLQADTRLAAWLTALGWLGIGYCCFWLIRRWRQERRQP
;
A
#
# COMPACT_ATOMS: atom_id res chain seq x y z
N MET A 1 -21.84 0.41 0.58
CA MET A 1 -21.48 1.78 0.17
C MET A 1 -20.89 2.57 1.33
N VAL A 2 -21.68 2.95 2.34
CA VAL A 2 -21.22 3.80 3.46
C VAL A 2 -19.95 3.26 4.13
N GLY A 3 -19.92 1.97 4.48
CA GLY A 3 -18.73 1.35 5.09
C GLY A 3 -17.45 1.47 4.24
N VAL A 4 -17.55 1.39 2.91
CA VAL A 4 -16.39 1.55 2.02
C VAL A 4 -15.89 2.99 2.01
N LEU A 5 -16.80 3.97 2.01
CA LEU A 5 -16.43 5.39 2.07
C LEU A 5 -15.83 5.76 3.42
N VAL A 6 -16.37 5.24 4.52
CA VAL A 6 -15.78 5.40 5.87
C VAL A 6 -14.36 4.81 5.89
N PHE A 7 -14.18 3.61 5.33
CA PHE A 7 -12.86 2.99 5.21
C PHE A 7 -11.89 3.82 4.37
N ALA A 8 -12.35 4.38 3.23
CA ALA A 8 -11.54 5.27 2.40
C ALA A 8 -11.10 6.53 3.15
N VAL A 9 -12.01 7.17 3.88
CA VAL A 9 -11.70 8.36 4.69
C VAL A 9 -10.70 7.99 5.80
N ALA A 10 -10.88 6.85 6.47
CA ALA A 10 -9.94 6.37 7.47
C ALA A 10 -8.55 6.11 6.86
N ALA A 11 -8.48 5.46 5.70
CA ALA A 11 -7.23 5.21 4.99
C ALA A 11 -6.50 6.50 4.62
N LEU A 12 -7.23 7.51 4.14
CA LEU A 12 -6.67 8.83 3.83
C LEU A 12 -6.23 9.58 5.09
N TRP A 13 -7.05 9.55 6.14
CA TRP A 13 -6.73 10.19 7.43
C TRP A 13 -5.47 9.60 8.03
N PHE A 14 -5.42 8.29 8.24
CA PHE A 14 -4.26 7.62 8.83
C PHE A 14 -3.04 7.70 7.91
N GLY A 15 -3.18 7.63 6.60
CA GLY A 15 -2.04 7.76 5.67
C GLY A 15 -1.42 9.16 5.62
N ASN A 16 -2.09 10.18 6.15
CA ASN A 16 -1.66 11.58 6.03
C ASN A 16 -1.65 12.35 7.36
N SER A 17 -1.89 11.69 8.50
CA SER A 17 -1.88 12.31 9.83
C SER A 17 -0.87 11.63 10.75
N GLY A 18 -0.31 12.38 11.71
CA GLY A 18 0.61 11.85 12.72
C GLY A 18 1.73 11.03 12.11
N GLU A 19 1.90 9.79 12.59
CA GLU A 19 2.94 8.86 12.10
C GLU A 19 2.63 8.21 10.75
N ARG A 20 1.55 8.61 10.08
CA ARG A 20 1.08 7.98 8.83
C ARG A 20 0.87 6.46 8.96
N TRP A 21 0.36 6.03 10.12
CA TRP A 21 0.21 4.63 10.51
C TRP A 21 -1.25 4.31 10.82
N PHE A 22 -1.81 3.34 10.10
CA PHE A 22 -3.10 2.72 10.34
C PHE A 22 -2.88 1.42 11.11
N PRO A 23 -3.19 1.35 12.43
CA PRO A 23 -2.80 0.23 13.31
C PRO A 23 -3.07 -1.18 12.76
N LEU A 24 -4.28 -1.45 12.26
CA LEU A 24 -4.65 -2.77 11.77
C LEU A 24 -4.09 -3.07 10.37
N LEU A 25 -4.18 -2.10 9.45
CA LEU A 25 -3.75 -2.29 8.06
C LEU A 25 -2.23 -2.35 7.98
N ASP A 26 -1.55 -1.39 8.61
CA ASP A 26 -0.09 -1.32 8.54
C ASP A 26 0.57 -2.38 9.41
N GLY A 27 -0.08 -2.85 10.48
CA GLY A 27 0.35 -4.07 11.18
C GLY A 27 0.31 -5.31 10.28
N ALA A 28 -0.74 -5.46 9.47
CA ALA A 28 -0.83 -6.55 8.49
C ALA A 28 0.16 -6.35 7.33
N ASN A 29 0.31 -5.14 6.80
CA ASN A 29 1.28 -4.81 5.75
C ASN A 29 2.70 -5.14 6.22
N LEU A 30 3.06 -4.74 7.44
CA LEU A 30 4.36 -5.03 8.05
C LEU A 30 4.58 -6.53 8.22
N LEU A 31 3.59 -7.28 8.70
CA LEU A 31 3.68 -8.74 8.78
C LEU A 31 3.97 -9.37 7.40
N PHE A 32 3.25 -8.93 6.37
CA PHE A 32 3.47 -9.43 5.01
C PHE A 32 4.81 -8.97 4.43
N HIS A 33 5.26 -7.76 4.77
CA HIS A 33 6.56 -7.23 4.38
C HIS A 33 7.68 -8.07 4.96
N GLU A 34 7.69 -8.32 6.27
CA GLU A 34 8.70 -9.15 6.90
C GLU A 34 8.69 -10.60 6.40
N PHE A 35 7.50 -11.15 6.11
CA PHE A 35 7.37 -12.46 5.46
C PHE A 35 7.94 -12.47 4.03
N GLY A 36 7.80 -11.37 3.30
CA GLY A 36 8.24 -11.24 1.93
C GLY A 36 9.75 -11.43 1.76
N HIS A 37 10.56 -10.94 2.70
CA HIS A 37 12.01 -11.08 2.63
C HIS A 37 12.48 -12.53 2.50
N PRO A 38 12.24 -13.43 3.48
CA PRO A 38 12.67 -14.82 3.36
C PRO A 38 11.97 -15.52 2.20
N PHE A 39 10.68 -15.25 1.94
CA PHE A 39 9.96 -15.89 0.83
C PHE A 39 10.63 -15.63 -0.52
N PHE A 40 10.92 -14.37 -0.85
CA PHE A 40 11.60 -14.02 -2.10
C PHE A 40 13.08 -14.39 -2.10
N GLY A 41 13.72 -14.38 -0.92
CA GLY A 41 15.10 -14.83 -0.72
C GLY A 41 15.32 -16.31 -1.07
N LEU A 42 14.31 -17.17 -0.91
CA LEU A 42 14.37 -18.57 -1.37
C LEU A 42 14.54 -18.72 -2.88
N PHE A 43 14.06 -17.75 -3.67
CA PHE A 43 14.18 -17.77 -5.12
C PHE A 43 15.50 -17.13 -5.59
N SER A 44 15.90 -16.02 -4.98
CA SER A 44 17.24 -15.45 -5.18
C SER A 44 17.59 -14.41 -4.11
N ALA A 45 18.86 -14.37 -3.69
CA ALA A 45 19.34 -13.41 -2.70
C ALA A 45 19.15 -11.93 -3.14
N PRO A 46 19.38 -11.53 -4.42
CA PRO A 46 19.15 -10.14 -4.83
C PRO A 46 17.67 -9.72 -4.75
N LEU A 47 16.72 -10.66 -4.89
CA LEU A 47 15.29 -10.37 -4.80
C LEU A 47 14.79 -10.19 -3.37
N MET A 48 15.54 -10.67 -2.37
CA MET A 48 15.14 -10.64 -0.96
C MET A 48 14.72 -9.24 -0.49
N VAL A 49 15.49 -8.20 -0.83
CA VAL A 49 15.20 -6.81 -0.43
C VAL A 49 13.90 -6.26 -1.02
N TYR A 50 13.56 -6.68 -2.25
CA TYR A 50 12.29 -6.31 -2.88
C TYR A 50 11.12 -7.09 -2.29
N GLY A 51 11.40 -8.25 -1.70
CA GLY A 51 10.42 -9.21 -1.22
C GLY A 51 9.41 -8.60 -0.27
N GLY A 52 9.85 -7.74 0.65
CA GLY A 52 8.91 -7.13 1.60
C GLY A 52 7.87 -6.25 0.93
N THR A 53 8.29 -5.28 0.11
CA THR A 53 7.34 -4.42 -0.61
C THR A 53 6.48 -5.20 -1.61
N LEU A 54 7.03 -6.23 -2.25
CA LEU A 54 6.26 -7.07 -3.17
C LEU A 54 5.18 -7.86 -2.42
N ALA A 55 5.52 -8.51 -1.30
CA ALA A 55 4.57 -9.29 -0.53
C ALA A 55 3.43 -8.42 0.01
N GLN A 56 3.72 -7.28 0.64
CA GLN A 56 2.66 -6.40 1.16
C GLN A 56 1.69 -5.89 0.08
N LEU A 57 2.12 -5.80 -1.19
CA LEU A 57 1.25 -5.42 -2.32
C LEU A 57 0.52 -6.60 -2.95
N ILE A 58 1.13 -7.80 -2.99
CA ILE A 58 0.53 -9.00 -3.58
C ILE A 58 -0.75 -9.40 -2.82
N PHE A 59 -0.75 -9.33 -1.49
CA PHE A 59 -1.92 -9.72 -0.68
C PHE A 59 -3.20 -8.90 -0.97
N PRO A 60 -3.20 -7.55 -0.91
CA PRO A 60 -4.38 -6.75 -1.27
C PRO A 60 -4.81 -6.97 -2.71
N VAL A 61 -3.86 -7.11 -3.65
CA VAL A 61 -4.19 -7.37 -5.07
C VAL A 61 -4.83 -8.74 -5.26
N ALA A 62 -4.27 -9.79 -4.68
CA ALA A 62 -4.81 -11.15 -4.78
C ALA A 62 -6.22 -11.26 -4.17
N THR A 63 -6.44 -10.64 -3.01
CA THR A 63 -7.76 -10.59 -2.37
C THR A 63 -8.76 -9.78 -3.18
N ALA A 64 -8.35 -8.64 -3.77
CA ALA A 64 -9.19 -7.87 -4.68
C ALA A 64 -9.63 -8.71 -5.89
N VAL A 65 -8.69 -9.41 -6.56
CA VAL A 65 -9.00 -10.29 -7.69
C VAL A 65 -9.98 -11.40 -7.29
N SER A 66 -9.80 -11.99 -6.10
CA SER A 66 -10.73 -13.00 -5.57
C SER A 66 -12.16 -12.45 -5.42
N PHE A 67 -12.32 -11.31 -4.72
CA PHE A 67 -13.64 -10.71 -4.52
C PHE A 67 -14.28 -10.22 -5.82
N TYR A 68 -13.48 -9.72 -6.76
CA TYR A 68 -13.96 -9.35 -8.08
C TYR A 68 -14.58 -10.54 -8.82
N ARG A 69 -13.92 -11.71 -8.80
CA ARG A 69 -14.44 -12.94 -9.44
C ARG A 69 -15.74 -13.44 -8.83
N THR A 70 -15.96 -13.20 -7.54
CA THR A 70 -17.21 -13.55 -6.83
C THR A 70 -18.33 -12.51 -6.97
N GLY A 71 -18.07 -11.37 -7.62
CA GLY A 71 -19.03 -10.27 -7.72
C GLY A 71 -19.22 -9.46 -6.42
N ALA A 72 -18.39 -9.70 -5.39
CA ALA A 72 -18.45 -8.99 -4.11
C ALA A 72 -17.84 -7.58 -4.22
N ILE A 73 -18.53 -6.67 -4.91
CA ILE A 73 -18.01 -5.34 -5.29
C ILE A 73 -17.55 -4.49 -4.09
N ALA A 74 -18.27 -4.54 -2.96
CA ALA A 74 -17.89 -3.79 -1.77
C ALA A 74 -16.56 -4.28 -1.19
N SER A 75 -16.38 -5.60 -1.07
CA SER A 75 -15.14 -6.22 -0.60
C SER A 75 -13.99 -5.96 -1.57
N PHE A 76 -14.24 -6.05 -2.88
CA PHE A 76 -13.28 -5.66 -3.91
C PHE A 76 -12.78 -4.22 -3.71
N ALA A 77 -13.70 -3.26 -3.53
CA ALA A 77 -13.33 -1.86 -3.34
C ALA A 77 -12.52 -1.64 -2.05
N ILE A 78 -12.84 -2.35 -0.96
CA ILE A 78 -12.04 -2.33 0.28
C ILE A 78 -10.62 -2.83 0.01
N CYS A 79 -10.44 -3.95 -0.68
CA CYS A 79 -9.12 -4.48 -1.02
C CYS A 79 -8.33 -3.54 -1.94
N VAL A 80 -8.99 -2.87 -2.90
CA VAL A 80 -8.36 -1.84 -3.74
C VAL A 80 -7.90 -0.66 -2.89
N ILE A 81 -8.73 -0.16 -1.98
CA ILE A 81 -8.35 0.93 -1.06
C ILE A 81 -7.21 0.50 -0.14
N TRP A 82 -7.19 -0.75 0.35
CA TRP A 82 -6.07 -1.29 1.13
C TRP A 82 -4.76 -1.30 0.32
N GLY A 83 -4.80 -1.77 -0.93
CA GLY A 83 -3.64 -1.72 -1.82
C GLY A 83 -3.16 -0.29 -2.11
N LEU A 84 -4.08 0.68 -2.23
CA LEU A 84 -3.73 2.08 -2.43
C LEU A 84 -3.24 2.77 -1.15
N GLN A 85 -3.71 2.34 0.02
CA GLN A 85 -3.23 2.84 1.31
C GLN A 85 -1.76 2.47 1.54
N ASN A 86 -1.32 1.31 1.02
CA ASN A 86 0.11 0.95 1.02
C ASN A 86 0.98 2.03 0.37
N CYS A 87 0.48 2.82 -0.59
CA CYS A 87 1.25 3.91 -1.18
C CYS A 87 1.71 4.94 -0.13
N PHE A 88 0.91 5.21 0.91
CA PHE A 88 1.31 6.14 1.98
C PHE A 88 2.34 5.52 2.91
N ASN A 89 2.15 4.25 3.27
CA ASN A 89 3.10 3.50 4.10
C ASN A 89 4.47 3.40 3.41
N ILE A 90 4.48 2.97 2.15
CA ILE A 90 5.68 2.88 1.32
C ILE A 90 6.30 4.25 1.10
N ALA A 91 5.50 5.31 0.85
CA ALA A 91 6.04 6.66 0.70
C ALA A 91 6.78 7.12 1.96
N ARG A 92 6.23 6.86 3.15
CA ARG A 92 6.90 7.18 4.42
C ARG A 92 8.22 6.42 4.56
N TYR A 93 8.20 5.11 4.32
CA TYR A 93 9.40 4.27 4.42
C TYR A 93 10.46 4.66 3.38
N MET A 94 10.04 4.94 2.14
CA MET A 94 10.93 5.38 1.07
C MET A 94 11.55 6.75 1.36
N ALA A 95 10.78 7.71 1.89
CA ALA A 95 11.30 9.03 2.26
C ALA A 95 12.34 8.98 3.39
N ASP A 96 12.33 7.90 4.18
CA ASP A 96 13.28 7.66 5.27
C ASP A 96 14.61 7.04 4.79
N ALA A 97 14.73 6.64 3.51
CA ALA A 97 15.87 5.89 3.00
C ALA A 97 17.25 6.50 3.30
N ARG A 98 17.39 7.83 3.28
CA ARG A 98 18.68 8.48 3.62
C ARG A 98 18.84 8.80 5.10
N VAL A 99 17.75 9.08 5.79
CA VAL A 99 17.78 9.61 7.18
C VAL A 99 17.63 8.52 8.23
N GLN A 100 17.02 7.38 7.87
CA GLN A 100 16.86 6.14 8.65
C GLN A 100 16.40 6.39 10.09
N LEU A 101 15.37 7.23 10.25
CA LEU A 101 14.79 7.56 11.55
C LEU A 101 13.73 6.55 11.99
N LEU A 102 13.16 5.79 11.05
CA LEU A 102 12.15 4.80 11.37
C LEU A 102 12.77 3.58 12.08
N PRO A 103 12.16 3.10 13.17
CA PRO A 103 12.61 1.86 13.79
C PRO A 103 12.32 0.69 12.83
N LEU A 104 13.37 -0.07 12.51
CA LEU A 104 13.25 -1.27 11.68
C LEU A 104 12.87 -2.47 12.54
N VAL A 105 12.01 -3.33 12.01
CA VAL A 105 11.76 -4.65 12.61
C VAL A 105 13.01 -5.50 12.41
N GLY A 106 13.52 -6.10 13.49
CA GLY A 106 14.72 -6.95 13.43
C GLY A 106 16.06 -6.22 13.34
N GLY A 107 16.08 -4.88 13.26
CA GLY A 107 17.30 -4.06 13.33
C GLY A 107 18.28 -4.24 12.16
N GLY A 108 17.81 -4.73 11.01
CA GLY A 108 18.60 -4.99 9.80
C GLY A 108 18.87 -3.75 8.93
N GLU A 109 19.25 -3.97 7.67
CA GLU A 109 19.43 -2.90 6.70
C GLU A 109 18.10 -2.32 6.23
N HIS A 110 18.08 -1.04 5.90
CA HIS A 110 16.87 -0.33 5.45
C HIS A 110 16.61 -0.59 3.96
N ASP A 111 15.53 -1.31 3.62
CA ASP A 111 15.26 -1.82 2.26
C ASP A 111 15.33 -0.75 1.17
N TRP A 112 14.64 0.40 1.38
CA TRP A 112 14.63 1.47 0.39
C TRP A 112 15.99 2.15 0.21
N THR A 113 16.87 2.09 1.21
CA THR A 113 18.26 2.55 1.06
C THR A 113 18.96 1.66 0.05
N GLU A 114 18.88 0.35 0.23
CA GLU A 114 19.52 -0.63 -0.63
C GLU A 114 18.93 -0.62 -2.04
N ILE A 115 17.59 -0.64 -2.15
CA ILE A 115 16.88 -0.59 -3.44
C ILE A 115 17.27 0.66 -4.23
N LEU A 116 17.16 1.85 -3.63
CA LEU A 116 17.45 3.09 -4.34
C LEU A 116 18.95 3.25 -4.61
N SER A 117 19.83 2.70 -3.77
CA SER A 117 21.28 2.66 -4.03
C SER A 117 21.61 1.80 -5.24
N ARG A 118 21.02 0.61 -5.34
CA ARG A 118 21.17 -0.27 -6.52
C ARG A 118 20.70 0.40 -7.82
N TRP A 119 19.67 1.23 -7.75
CA TRP A 119 19.15 1.97 -8.90
C TRP A 119 19.91 3.27 -9.19
N GLY A 120 20.81 3.70 -8.31
CA GLY A 120 21.47 5.01 -8.38
C GLY A 120 20.52 6.19 -8.12
N TRP A 121 19.39 5.95 -7.47
CA TRP A 121 18.29 6.91 -7.28
C TRP A 121 18.10 7.33 -5.81
N LEU A 122 19.06 7.03 -4.93
CA LEU A 122 18.94 7.34 -3.50
C LEU A 122 18.61 8.81 -3.20
N GLN A 123 19.10 9.76 -4.01
CA GLN A 123 18.80 11.19 -3.86
C GLN A 123 17.37 11.59 -4.26
N ALA A 124 16.64 10.70 -4.94
CA ALA A 124 15.26 10.92 -5.38
C ALA A 124 14.21 10.34 -4.42
N ASP A 125 14.62 9.71 -3.31
CA ASP A 125 13.79 9.11 -2.26
C ASP A 125 12.51 9.92 -1.91
N THR A 126 12.64 11.18 -1.52
CA THR A 126 11.54 12.05 -1.10
C THR A 126 10.65 12.48 -2.28
N ARG A 127 11.22 12.61 -3.49
CA ARG A 127 10.46 12.91 -4.70
C ARG A 127 9.61 11.70 -5.11
N LEU A 128 10.18 10.49 -5.07
CA LEU A 128 9.46 9.25 -5.35
C LEU A 128 8.37 9.00 -4.29
N ALA A 129 8.66 9.25 -3.02
CA ALA A 129 7.67 9.21 -1.95
C ALA A 129 6.50 10.20 -2.18
N ALA A 130 6.77 11.40 -2.69
CA ALA A 130 5.73 12.36 -3.05
C ALA A 130 4.84 11.84 -4.20
N TRP A 131 5.42 11.21 -5.22
CA TRP A 131 4.67 10.57 -6.31
C TRP A 131 3.77 9.44 -5.81
N LEU A 132 4.29 8.58 -4.93
CA LEU A 132 3.49 7.51 -4.31
C LEU A 132 2.35 8.08 -3.46
N THR A 133 2.61 9.15 -2.70
CA THR A 133 1.58 9.84 -1.92
C THR A 133 0.47 10.36 -2.84
N ALA A 134 0.82 11.01 -3.95
CA ALA A 134 -0.14 11.50 -4.94
C ALA A 134 -0.94 10.35 -5.57
N LEU A 135 -0.28 9.23 -5.90
CA LEU A 135 -0.94 8.04 -6.43
C LEU A 135 -1.97 7.45 -5.44
N GLY A 136 -1.64 7.39 -4.15
CA GLY A 136 -2.56 6.94 -3.10
C GLY A 136 -3.82 7.81 -3.04
N TRP A 137 -3.65 9.13 -3.03
CA TRP A 137 -4.77 10.09 -3.04
C TRP A 137 -5.66 9.93 -4.27
N LEU A 138 -5.06 9.96 -5.46
CA LEU A 138 -5.78 9.89 -6.73
C LEU A 138 -6.48 8.53 -6.90
N GLY A 139 -5.80 7.45 -6.54
CA GLY A 139 -6.36 6.10 -6.63
C GLY A 139 -7.56 5.90 -5.70
N ILE A 140 -7.47 6.34 -4.44
CA ILE A 140 -8.59 6.19 -3.50
C ILE A 140 -9.76 7.06 -3.93
N GLY A 141 -9.50 8.30 -4.37
CA GLY A 141 -10.51 9.19 -4.92
C GLY A 141 -11.22 8.59 -6.13
N TYR A 142 -10.45 8.01 -7.06
CA TYR A 142 -10.99 7.32 -8.24
C TYR A 142 -11.84 6.09 -7.86
N CYS A 143 -11.36 5.26 -6.93
CA CYS A 143 -12.10 4.11 -6.45
C CYS A 143 -13.46 4.51 -5.85
N CYS A 144 -13.49 5.56 -5.02
CA CYS A 144 -14.71 6.09 -4.44
C CYS A 144 -15.65 6.65 -5.51
N PHE A 145 -15.13 7.43 -6.45
CA PHE A 145 -15.90 7.97 -7.57
C PHE A 145 -16.55 6.86 -8.41
N TRP A 146 -15.77 5.85 -8.78
CA TRP A 146 -16.24 4.69 -9.53
C TRP A 146 -17.35 3.95 -8.79
N LEU A 147 -17.16 3.69 -7.49
CA LEU A 147 -18.14 2.98 -6.68
C LEU A 147 -19.45 3.76 -6.56
N ILE A 148 -19.39 5.08 -6.30
CA ILE A 148 -20.56 5.96 -6.23
C ILE A 148 -21.29 5.99 -7.56
N ARG A 149 -20.57 6.13 -8.69
CA ARG A 149 -21.15 6.11 -10.02
C ARG A 149 -21.89 4.79 -10.28
N ARG A 150 -21.26 3.67 -9.98
CA ARG A 150 -21.84 2.33 -10.16
C ARG A 150 -23.14 2.17 -9.37
N TRP A 151 -23.12 2.51 -8.08
CA TRP A 151 -24.31 2.42 -7.23
C TRP A 151 -25.46 3.32 -7.69
N ARG A 152 -25.16 4.51 -8.23
CA ARG A 152 -26.17 5.38 -8.83
C ARG A 152 -26.78 4.76 -10.09
N GLN A 153 -26.02 4.01 -10.87
CA GLN A 153 -26.51 3.32 -12.07
C GLN A 153 -27.41 2.13 -11.70
N GLU A 154 -27.01 1.33 -10.72
CA GLU A 154 -27.79 0.20 -10.21
C GLU A 154 -29.16 0.66 -9.67
N ARG A 155 -29.22 1.83 -9.00
CA ARG A 155 -30.49 2.41 -8.53
C ARG A 155 -31.38 3.03 -9.61
N ARG A 156 -30.83 3.27 -10.81
CA ARG A 156 -31.57 3.86 -11.94
C ARG A 156 -32.17 2.79 -12.86
N GLN A 157 -31.76 1.54 -12.72
CA GLN A 157 -32.34 0.42 -13.43
C GLN A 157 -33.52 -0.11 -12.58
N PRO A 158 -34.78 -0.04 -13.08
CA PRO A 158 -35.95 -0.51 -12.36
C PRO A 158 -35.97 -2.03 -12.20
#